data_AF-A0A439VNC7-F1
#
_entry.id   AF-A0A439VNC7-F1
#
_cell.length_a   1.000
_cell.length_b   1.000
_cell.length_c   1.000
_cell.angle_alpha   90.00
_cell.angle_beta   90.00
_cell.angle_gamma   90.00
#
_symmetry.space_group_name_H-M   'P 1'
#
loop_
_entity.id
_entity.type
_entity.pdbx_description
1 polymer ?
#
loop_
_entity_poly.entity_id
_entity_poly.type
_entity_poly.pdbx_seq_one_letter_code
_entity_poly.pdbx_strand_id
1 'polypeptide(L)'
;MTLKLSRADVLRPEAQTRVDWHYARMINELIGPLGLLHQRKAERASTGRKLGGPLIVNEADRQAILAAAARQDEAIAALDAERRRIKAGVRAAATAAEINAILANLETSQ
;
A
#
# COMPACT_ATOMS: atom_id res chain seq x y z
N MET A 1 -11.88 -2.08 40.22
CA MET A 1 -10.85 -2.90 39.54
C MET A 1 -10.16 -2.02 38.51
N THR A 2 -8.92 -1.62 38.76
CA THR A 2 -8.14 -0.81 37.81
C THR A 2 -7.42 -1.77 36.86
N LEU A 3 -7.85 -1.84 35.61
CA LEU A 3 -7.16 -2.63 34.58
C LEU A 3 -5.75 -2.05 34.38
N LYS A 4 -4.73 -2.73 34.88
CA LYS A 4 -3.34 -2.43 34.52
C LYS A 4 -3.14 -2.88 33.08
N LEU A 5 -3.13 -1.93 32.14
CA LEU A 5 -2.78 -2.17 30.75
C LEU A 5 -1.40 -2.83 30.68
N SER A 6 -1.30 -3.93 29.91
CA SER A 6 0.01 -4.53 29.69
C SER A 6 0.87 -3.58 28.84
N ARG A 7 2.19 -3.70 28.95
CA ARG A 7 3.11 -2.92 28.10
C ARG A 7 2.86 -3.18 26.60
N ALA A 8 2.39 -4.38 26.25
CA ALA A 8 2.00 -4.72 24.89
C ALA A 8 0.75 -3.93 24.45
N ASP A 9 -0.24 -3.76 25.32
CA ASP A 9 -1.47 -3.00 25.00
C ASP A 9 -1.20 -1.53 24.76
N VAL A 10 -0.23 -0.95 25.49
CA VAL A 10 0.21 0.44 25.29
C VAL A 10 0.96 0.60 23.96
N LEU A 11 1.80 -0.38 23.59
CA LEU A 11 2.64 -0.31 22.40
C LEU A 11 1.87 -0.63 21.09
N ARG A 12 0.82 -1.44 21.16
CA ARG A 12 0.09 -1.96 19.99
C ARG A 12 -0.46 -0.87 19.05
N PRO A 13 -1.09 0.23 19.52
CA PRO A 13 -1.57 1.30 18.64
C PRO A 13 -0.42 2.02 17.89
N GLU A 14 0.68 2.29 18.57
CA GLU A 14 1.86 2.92 17.98
C GLU A 14 2.48 2.00 16.92
N ALA A 15 2.64 0.71 17.25
CA ALA A 15 3.17 -0.28 16.32
C ALA A 15 2.32 -0.40 15.05
N GLN A 16 0.99 -0.43 15.17
CA GLN A 16 0.10 -0.45 14.00
C GLN A 16 0.24 0.82 13.15
N THR A 17 0.41 1.98 13.79
CA THR A 17 0.63 3.25 13.10
C THR A 17 1.93 3.20 12.32
N ARG A 18 3.03 2.72 12.91
CA ARG A 18 4.32 2.57 12.21
C ARG A 18 4.22 1.66 10.98
N VAL A 19 3.49 0.55 11.09
CA VAL A 19 3.19 -0.32 9.95
C VAL A 19 2.43 0.45 8.87
N ASP A 20 1.42 1.24 9.24
CA ASP A 20 0.67 2.06 8.28
C ASP A 20 1.56 3.07 7.55
N TRP A 21 2.45 3.77 8.28
CA TRP A 21 3.40 4.71 7.69
C TRP A 21 4.38 4.05 6.72
N HIS A 22 4.94 2.89 7.09
CA HIS A 22 5.88 2.17 6.26
C HIS A 22 5.28 1.77 4.90
N TYR A 23 4.11 1.13 4.91
CA TYR A 23 3.45 0.72 3.67
C TYR A 23 2.89 1.91 2.89
N ALA A 24 2.44 2.98 3.56
CA ALA A 24 2.03 4.21 2.87
C ALA A 24 3.22 4.82 2.09
N ARG A 25 4.43 4.81 2.66
CA ARG A 25 5.64 5.27 1.97
C ARG A 25 5.91 4.42 0.72
N MET A 26 5.93 3.09 0.85
CA MET A 26 6.18 2.20 -0.28
C MET A 26 5.13 2.34 -1.39
N ILE A 27 3.85 2.46 -1.03
CA ILE A 27 2.76 2.69 -1.99
C ILE A 27 2.95 4.03 -2.71
N ASN A 28 3.31 5.10 -1.98
CA ASN A 28 3.57 6.41 -2.59
C ASN A 28 4.78 6.38 -3.53
N GLU A 29 5.84 5.65 -3.19
CA GLU A 29 7.00 5.44 -4.06
C GLU A 29 6.62 4.68 -5.35
N LEU A 30 5.79 3.63 -5.23
CA LEU A 30 5.28 2.86 -6.35
C LEU A 30 4.36 3.67 -7.28
N ILE A 31 3.54 4.56 -6.71
CA ILE A 31 2.65 5.46 -7.44
C ILE A 31 3.47 6.56 -8.15
N GLY A 32 4.50 7.06 -7.46
CA GLY A 32 5.38 8.12 -7.95
C GLY A 32 4.71 9.50 -8.05
N PRO A 33 5.48 10.54 -8.41
CA PRO A 33 5.00 11.94 -8.44
C PRO A 33 3.93 12.21 -9.50
N LEU A 34 3.83 11.36 -10.53
CA LEU A 34 2.86 11.48 -11.61
C LEU A 34 1.66 10.53 -11.45
N GLY A 35 1.49 9.89 -10.30
CA GLY A 35 0.42 8.91 -10.06
C GLY A 35 -0.97 9.38 -10.45
N LEU A 36 -1.34 10.61 -10.08
CA LEU A 36 -2.64 11.19 -10.42
C LEU A 36 -2.84 11.32 -11.94
N LEU A 37 -1.77 11.61 -12.68
CA LEU A 37 -1.82 11.68 -14.14
C LEU A 37 -2.03 10.28 -14.74
N HIS A 38 -1.30 9.28 -14.25
CA HIS A 38 -1.45 7.89 -14.68
C HIS A 38 -2.84 7.34 -14.40
N GLN A 39 -3.40 7.63 -13.22
CA GLN A 39 -4.77 7.26 -12.85
C GLN A 39 -5.79 7.88 -13.82
N ARG A 40 -5.70 9.19 -14.07
CA ARG A 40 -6.57 9.88 -15.04
C ARG A 40 -6.41 9.32 -16.46
N LYS A 41 -5.20 8.90 -16.86
CA LYS A 41 -4.95 8.27 -18.16
C LYS A 41 -5.65 6.91 -18.24
N ALA A 42 -5.59 6.12 -17.17
CA ALA A 42 -6.27 4.83 -17.06
C ALA A 42 -7.80 4.96 -17.09
N GLU A 43 -8.37 5.92 -16.34
CA GLU A 43 -9.82 6.22 -16.35
C GLU A 43 -10.32 6.64 -17.74
N ARG A 44 -9.54 7.45 -18.46
CA ARG A 44 -9.86 7.80 -19.86
C ARG A 44 -9.77 6.60 -20.78
N ALA A 45 -8.76 5.74 -20.59
CA ALA A 45 -8.59 4.52 -21.37
C ALA A 45 -9.74 3.52 -21.15
N SER A 46 -10.23 3.39 -19.91
CA SER A 46 -11.32 2.45 -19.60
C SER A 46 -12.67 2.90 -20.17
N THR A 47 -12.94 4.21 -20.18
CA THR A 47 -14.19 4.79 -20.71
C THR A 47 -14.25 4.89 -22.24
N GLY A 48 -13.15 4.59 -22.94
CA GLY A 48 -13.11 4.56 -24.41
C GLY A 48 -13.34 5.92 -25.09
N ARG A 49 -13.22 7.04 -24.36
CA ARG A 49 -13.41 8.38 -24.92
C ARG A 49 -12.26 8.73 -25.87
N LYS A 50 -12.59 8.96 -27.16
CA LYS A 50 -11.76 9.53 -28.24
C LYS A 50 -10.33 8.99 -28.31
N LEU A 51 -10.14 7.95 -29.12
CA LEU A 51 -8.83 7.59 -29.68
C LEU A 51 -8.35 8.72 -30.63
N GLY A 52 -7.03 8.85 -30.81
CA GLY A 52 -6.44 9.88 -31.67
C GLY A 52 -6.30 11.25 -31.01
N GLY A 53 -6.32 11.29 -29.67
CA GLY A 53 -6.06 12.50 -28.88
C GLY A 53 -4.65 12.49 -28.26
N PRO A 54 -4.19 13.61 -27.69
CA PRO A 54 -2.82 13.74 -27.15
C PRO A 54 -2.53 12.83 -25.94
N LEU A 55 -3.54 12.15 -25.38
CA LEU A 55 -3.41 11.26 -24.23
C LEU A 55 -3.55 9.78 -24.57
N ILE A 56 -4.24 9.44 -25.65
CA ILE A 56 -4.45 8.06 -26.11
C ILE A 56 -4.38 8.10 -27.63
N VAL A 57 -3.25 7.65 -28.17
CA VAL A 57 -2.93 7.80 -29.60
C VAL A 57 -3.76 6.84 -30.44
N ASN A 58 -3.84 5.58 -30.02
CA ASN A 58 -4.53 4.51 -30.72
C ASN A 58 -4.96 3.39 -29.74
N GLU A 59 -5.55 2.32 -30.27
CA GLU A 59 -6.00 1.20 -29.44
C GLU A 59 -4.84 0.44 -28.78
N ALA A 60 -3.68 0.32 -29.42
CA ALA A 60 -2.52 -0.33 -28.82
C ALA A 60 -2.01 0.45 -27.59
N ASP A 61 -1.94 1.78 -27.67
CA ASP A 61 -1.61 2.66 -26.55
C ASP A 61 -2.66 2.55 -25.44
N ARG A 62 -3.95 2.51 -25.79
CA ARG A 62 -5.04 2.27 -24.83
C ARG A 62 -4.83 0.98 -24.03
N GLN A 63 -4.57 -0.14 -24.72
CA GLN A 63 -4.35 -1.43 -24.07
C GLN A 63 -3.09 -1.42 -23.19
N ALA A 64 -2.01 -0.77 -23.65
CA ALA A 64 -0.79 -0.63 -22.87
C ALA A 64 -1.03 0.17 -21.57
N ILE A 65 -1.82 1.24 -21.62
CA ILE A 65 -2.20 2.04 -20.44
C ILE A 65 -2.98 1.19 -19.43
N LEU A 66 -3.98 0.44 -19.90
CA LEU A 66 -4.79 -0.42 -19.04
C LEU A 66 -3.95 -1.54 -18.41
N ALA A 67 -3.08 -2.18 -19.18
CA ALA A 67 -2.17 -3.20 -18.67
C ALA A 67 -1.13 -2.65 -17.68
N ALA A 68 -0.68 -1.41 -17.87
CA ALA A 68 0.19 -0.73 -16.90
C ALA A 68 -0.56 -0.41 -15.59
N ALA A 69 -1.78 0.11 -15.68
CA ALA A 69 -2.63 0.39 -14.53
C ALA A 69 -2.94 -0.89 -13.74
N ALA A 70 -3.34 -1.98 -14.42
CA ALA A 70 -3.62 -3.27 -13.79
C ALA A 70 -2.40 -3.81 -13.01
N ARG A 71 -1.20 -3.74 -13.59
CA ARG A 71 0.03 -4.15 -12.91
C ARG A 71 0.34 -3.29 -11.68
N GLN A 72 0.05 -1.99 -11.74
CA GLN A 72 0.23 -1.10 -10.59
C GLN A 72 -0.78 -1.43 -9.48
N ASP A 73 -2.04 -1.66 -9.83
CA ASP A 73 -3.10 -2.05 -8.88
C ASP A 73 -2.76 -3.40 -8.21
N GLU A 74 -2.27 -4.39 -8.97
CA GLU A 74 -1.80 -5.67 -8.44
C GLU A 74 -0.65 -5.49 -7.44
N ALA A 75 0.33 -4.64 -7.76
CA ALA A 75 1.45 -4.36 -6.86
C ALA A 75 1.00 -3.63 -5.58
N ILE A 76 0.07 -2.66 -5.68
CA ILE A 76 -0.52 -1.99 -4.51
C ILE A 76 -1.31 -2.99 -3.66
N ALA A 77 -2.09 -3.87 -4.28
CA ALA A 77 -2.87 -4.89 -3.58
C ALA A 77 -1.98 -5.88 -2.83
N ALA A 78 -0.83 -6.27 -3.40
CA ALA A 78 0.16 -7.10 -2.72
C ALA A 78 0.72 -6.41 -1.47
N LEU A 79 1.06 -5.11 -1.58
CA LEU A 79 1.53 -4.31 -0.44
C LEU A 79 0.46 -4.17 0.65
N ASP A 80 -0.81 -3.93 0.30
CA ASP A 80 -1.88 -3.83 1.31
C ASP A 80 -2.18 -5.19 1.95
N ALA A 81 -2.09 -6.30 1.20
CA ALA A 81 -2.22 -7.64 1.76
C ALA A 81 -1.11 -7.91 2.79
N GLU A 82 0.12 -7.53 2.49
CA GLU A 82 1.25 -7.67 3.40
C GLU A 82 1.08 -6.78 4.64
N ARG A 83 0.71 -5.51 4.46
CA ARG A 83 0.35 -4.60 5.55
C ARG A 83 -0.67 -5.22 6.51
N ARG A 84 -1.75 -5.79 5.98
CA ARG A 84 -2.80 -6.46 6.78
C ARG A 84 -2.25 -7.67 7.54
N ARG A 85 -1.40 -8.47 6.91
CA ARG A 85 -0.71 -9.62 7.53
C ARG A 85 0.15 -9.17 8.71
N ILE A 86 0.97 -8.14 8.53
CA ILE A 86 1.83 -7.61 9.59
C ILE A 86 1.00 -7.02 10.74
N LYS A 87 -0.06 -6.24 10.44
CA LYS A 87 -0.99 -5.74 11.48
C LYS A 87 -1.72 -6.86 12.22
N ALA A 88 -2.02 -7.98 11.56
CA ALA A 88 -2.55 -9.15 12.23
C ALA A 88 -1.51 -9.74 13.20
N GLY A 89 -0.24 -9.83 12.80
CA GLY A 89 0.87 -10.23 13.68
C GLY A 89 0.99 -9.32 14.91
N VAL A 90 0.97 -8.00 14.73
CA VAL A 90 1.03 -7.03 15.86
C VAL A 90 -0.16 -7.16 16.80
N ARG A 91 -1.35 -7.49 16.27
CA ARG A 91 -2.55 -7.75 17.10
C ARG A 91 -2.47 -9.06 17.86
N ALA A 92 -1.90 -10.09 17.25
CA ALA A 92 -1.75 -11.42 17.84
C ALA A 92 -0.60 -11.51 18.85
N ALA A 93 0.35 -10.57 18.82
CA ALA A 93 1.48 -10.53 19.75
C ALA A 93 1.00 -10.40 21.22
N ALA A 94 1.47 -11.34 22.04
CA ALA A 94 1.19 -11.43 23.47
C ALA A 94 2.11 -10.51 24.28
N THR A 95 3.30 -10.20 23.76
CA THR A 95 4.31 -9.42 24.49
C THR A 95 4.82 -8.21 23.71
N ALA A 96 5.33 -7.21 24.45
CA ALA A 96 5.99 -6.07 23.84
C ALA A 96 7.26 -6.46 23.07
N ALA A 97 7.94 -7.54 23.48
CA ALA A 97 9.12 -8.06 22.79
C ALA A 97 8.76 -8.61 21.41
N GLU A 98 7.65 -9.35 21.29
CA GLU A 98 7.14 -9.83 20.00
C GLU A 98 6.73 -8.68 19.07
N ILE A 99 6.07 -7.65 19.60
CA ILE A 99 5.73 -6.45 18.82
C ILE A 99 7.01 -5.78 18.29
N ASN A 100 8.03 -5.60 19.14
CA ASN A 100 9.29 -5.01 18.73
C ASN A 100 10.04 -5.86 17.70
N ALA A 101 9.99 -7.19 17.80
CA ALA A 101 10.59 -8.08 16.80
C ALA A 101 9.91 -7.94 15.43
N ILE A 102 8.57 -7.81 15.40
CA ILE A 102 7.82 -7.55 14.16
C ILE A 102 8.24 -6.20 13.56
N LEU A 103 8.36 -5.16 14.39
CA LEU A 103 8.79 -3.83 13.92
C LEU A 103 10.24 -3.84 13.42
N ALA A 104 11.14 -4.55 14.09
CA ALA A 104 12.54 -4.68 13.67
C ALA A 104 12.66 -5.32 12.28
N ASN A 105 11.88 -6.38 12.01
CA ASN A 105 11.83 -7.02 10.70
C ASN A 105 11.30 -6.09 9.59
N LEU A 106 10.41 -5.15 9.96
CA LEU A 106 9.90 -4.12 9.06
C LEU A 106 10.99 -3.12 8.66
N GLU A 107 11.89 -2.80 9.59
CA GLU A 107 12.95 -1.82 9.40
C GLU A 107 14.15 -2.37 8.62
N THR A 108 14.45 -3.67 8.75
CA THR A 108 15.51 -4.36 7.97
C THR A 108 15.12 -4.73 6.54
N SER A 109 13.84 -4.57 6.17
CA SER A 109 13.38 -4.82 4.80
C SER A 109 13.55 -3.59 3.88
N GLN A 110 14.34 -2.59 4.30
CA GLN A 110 14.71 -1.38 3.53
C GLN A 110 15.98 -1.57 2.72
#